data_AF-A0A7C4WVV9-F1
#
_entry.id   AF-A0A7C4WVV9-F1
#
_cell.length_a   1.000
_cell.length_b   1.000
_cell.length_c   1.000
_cell.angle_alpha   90.00
_cell.angle_beta   90.00
_cell.angle_gamma   90.00
#
_symmetry.space_group_name_H-M   'P 1'
#
loop_
_entity.id
_entity.type
_entity.pdbx_description
1 polymer ?
#
loop_
_entity_poly.entity_id
_entity_poly.type
_entity_poly.pdbx_seq_one_letter_code
_entity_poly.pdbx_strand_id
1 'polypeptide(L)'
;MKSKQIIELPLLHDNHSHASLYTILSSMPDISNLKRQQCIDFLMQLPHDELTVIRGWRTTELTFTSQERSILPPVLLINYSLHGFFLSDKAIPIVATILPEVAEHADDPRWQEIHVPEIFSAYCAFSYAGQNEFQALLDGLETQGIGSTDDMAVCTPGLA
;
A
#
# COMPACT_ATOMS: atom_id res chain seq x y z
N MET A 1 -31.08 41.17 -13.36
CA MET A 1 -30.26 40.03 -12.90
C MET A 1 -28.91 40.11 -13.59
N LYS A 2 -27.79 40.21 -12.87
CA LYS A 2 -26.46 40.14 -13.50
C LYS A 2 -26.20 38.69 -13.90
N SER A 3 -25.83 38.44 -15.15
CA SER A 3 -25.43 37.10 -15.61
C SER A 3 -24.22 36.64 -14.79
N LYS A 4 -24.26 35.41 -14.27
CA LYS A 4 -23.06 34.80 -13.69
C LYS A 4 -22.01 34.68 -14.81
N GLN A 5 -20.89 35.35 -14.63
CA GLN A 5 -19.74 35.20 -15.50
C GLN A 5 -19.05 33.89 -15.09
N ILE A 6 -18.93 32.94 -16.02
CA ILE A 6 -18.17 31.71 -15.82
C ILE A 6 -16.71 32.04 -16.10
N ILE A 7 -15.83 31.69 -15.16
CA ILE A 7 -14.38 31.82 -15.32
C ILE A 7 -13.85 30.40 -15.53
N GLU A 8 -13.22 30.16 -16.68
CA GLU A 8 -12.53 28.92 -16.98
C GLU A 8 -11.04 29.10 -16.66
N LEU A 9 -10.51 28.25 -15.80
CA LEU A 9 -9.09 28.17 -15.49
C LEU A 9 -8.54 26.88 -16.11
N PRO A 10 -7.29 26.88 -16.61
CA PRO A 10 -6.65 25.66 -17.05
C PRO A 10 -6.47 24.69 -15.87
N LEU A 11 -6.47 23.39 -16.17
CA LEU A 11 -6.12 22.37 -15.19
C LEU A 11 -4.65 22.53 -14.75
N LEU A 12 -4.37 22.17 -13.51
CA LEU A 12 -3.04 22.16 -12.93
C LEU A 12 -2.20 21.00 -13.48
N HIS A 13 -0.89 21.19 -13.46
CA HIS A 13 0.09 20.14 -13.67
C HIS A 13 0.85 19.91 -12.35
N ASP A 14 0.78 18.69 -11.82
CA ASP A 14 1.54 18.28 -10.65
C ASP A 14 2.95 17.85 -11.06
N ASN A 15 3.95 18.65 -10.70
CA ASN A 15 5.35 18.42 -11.09
C ASN A 15 6.07 17.44 -10.14
N HIS A 16 5.41 16.97 -9.07
CA HIS A 16 6.04 16.12 -8.08
C HIS A 16 5.03 15.19 -7.43
N SER A 17 4.70 14.13 -8.16
CA SER A 17 3.85 13.06 -7.65
C SER A 17 4.56 11.71 -7.71
N HIS A 18 3.93 10.73 -7.10
CA HIS A 18 4.32 9.32 -7.14
C HIS A 18 3.13 8.51 -7.67
N ALA A 19 2.68 8.84 -8.89
CA ALA A 19 1.43 8.38 -9.45
C ALA A 19 1.35 6.84 -9.48
N SER A 20 2.39 6.14 -9.92
CA SER A 20 2.43 4.67 -9.91
C SER A 20 2.35 4.09 -8.50
N LEU A 21 3.12 4.62 -7.54
CA LEU A 21 3.05 4.21 -6.15
C LEU A 21 1.65 4.40 -5.56
N TYR A 22 1.04 5.57 -5.75
CA TYR A 22 -0.30 5.85 -5.27
C TYR A 22 -1.35 4.95 -5.92
N THR A 23 -1.20 4.64 -7.20
CA THR A 23 -2.07 3.69 -7.89
C THR A 23 -1.97 2.31 -7.24
N ILE A 24 -0.76 1.80 -7.04
CA ILE A 24 -0.50 0.51 -6.39
C ILE A 24 -1.05 0.48 -4.96
N LEU A 25 -0.80 1.52 -4.15
CA LEU A 25 -1.33 1.58 -2.79
C LEU A 25 -2.86 1.66 -2.76
N SER A 26 -3.47 2.37 -3.72
CA SER A 26 -4.93 2.49 -3.79
C SER A 26 -5.63 1.20 -4.18
N SER A 27 -4.97 0.29 -4.90
CA SER A 27 -5.52 -1.01 -5.27
C SER A 27 -5.51 -2.04 -4.13
N MET A 28 -4.74 -1.78 -3.08
CA MET A 28 -4.65 -2.66 -1.91
C MET A 28 -5.87 -2.51 -0.98
N PRO A 29 -6.30 -3.60 -0.32
CA PRO A 29 -7.23 -3.51 0.80
C PRO A 29 -6.69 -2.57 1.90
N ASP A 30 -7.59 -1.80 2.51
CA ASP A 30 -7.28 -0.81 3.53
C ASP A 30 -8.02 -1.11 4.84
N ILE A 31 -7.26 -1.36 5.91
CA ILE A 31 -7.79 -1.63 7.25
C ILE A 31 -7.70 -0.42 8.19
N SER A 32 -7.31 0.76 7.70
CA SER A 32 -7.04 1.96 8.53
C SER A 32 -8.25 2.47 9.32
N ASN A 33 -9.48 2.13 8.88
CA ASN A 33 -10.73 2.52 9.51
C ASN A 33 -11.41 1.38 10.29
N LEU A 34 -10.79 0.20 10.36
CA LEU A 34 -11.33 -0.97 11.06
C LEU A 34 -10.85 -0.99 12.51
N LYS A 35 -11.75 -1.40 13.42
CA LYS A 35 -11.37 -1.74 14.80
C LYS A 35 -10.70 -3.10 14.85
N ARG A 36 -9.91 -3.36 15.91
CA ARG A 36 -9.19 -4.63 16.11
C ARG A 36 -9.97 -5.88 15.68
N GLN A 37 -11.17 -6.10 16.23
CA GLN A 37 -11.95 -7.30 15.92
C GLN A 37 -12.31 -7.39 14.44
N GLN A 38 -12.71 -6.28 13.83
CA GLN A 38 -13.02 -6.21 12.40
C GLN A 38 -11.77 -6.47 11.54
N CYS A 39 -10.59 -6.02 11.97
CA CYS A 39 -9.33 -6.36 11.31
C CYS A 39 -9.07 -7.86 11.37
N ILE A 40 -9.17 -8.47 12.55
CA ILE A 40 -8.96 -9.92 12.70
C ILE A 40 -9.95 -10.72 11.85
N ASP A 41 -11.24 -10.36 11.91
CA ASP A 41 -12.28 -11.04 11.13
C ASP A 41 -12.02 -10.91 9.62
N PHE A 42 -11.62 -9.72 9.16
CA PHE A 42 -11.22 -9.48 7.76
C PHE A 42 -10.01 -10.32 7.37
N LEU A 43 -8.94 -10.29 8.17
CA LEU A 43 -7.71 -11.01 7.88
C LEU A 43 -7.93 -12.53 7.82
N MET A 44 -8.78 -13.09 8.68
CA MET A 44 -9.07 -14.53 8.70
C MET A 44 -9.92 -15.01 7.52
N GLN A 45 -10.52 -14.11 6.74
CA GLN A 45 -11.27 -14.44 5.53
C GLN A 45 -10.42 -14.45 4.26
N LEU A 46 -9.16 -14.04 4.36
CA LEU A 46 -8.25 -13.97 3.23
C LEU A 46 -7.82 -15.36 2.76
N PRO A 47 -7.40 -15.49 1.48
CA PRO A 47 -6.82 -16.72 0.97
C PRO A 47 -5.64 -17.21 1.82
N HIS A 48 -5.52 -18.53 1.97
CA HIS A 48 -4.47 -19.15 2.78
C HIS A 48 -3.26 -19.64 1.97
N ASP A 49 -3.38 -19.60 0.65
CA ASP A 49 -2.43 -20.14 -0.34
C ASP A 49 -1.68 -19.06 -1.12
N GLU A 50 -2.08 -17.80 -1.00
CA GLU A 50 -1.41 -16.65 -1.64
C GLU A 50 -1.13 -15.52 -0.63
N LEU A 51 -0.12 -14.70 -0.94
CA LEU A 51 0.21 -13.52 -0.16
C LEU A 51 -0.79 -12.41 -0.44
N THR A 52 -1.43 -11.88 0.60
CA THR A 52 -2.22 -10.65 0.50
C THR A 52 -1.46 -9.47 1.10
N VAL A 53 -1.28 -8.40 0.30
CA VAL A 53 -0.69 -7.12 0.74
C VAL A 53 -1.81 -6.16 1.14
N ILE A 54 -1.73 -5.57 2.32
CA ILE A 54 -2.80 -4.77 2.92
C ILE A 54 -2.19 -3.50 3.51
N ARG A 55 -2.84 -2.36 3.31
CA ARG A 55 -2.39 -1.08 3.88
C ARG A 55 -3.22 -0.63 5.08
N GLY A 56 -2.66 0.34 5.81
CA GLY A 56 -3.36 1.04 6.87
C GLY A 56 -3.21 0.41 8.25
N TRP A 57 -2.24 -0.48 8.45
CA TRP A 57 -2.00 -1.09 9.76
C TRP A 57 -1.44 -0.08 10.76
N ARG A 58 -2.07 0.00 11.94
CA ARG A 58 -1.65 0.88 13.03
C ARG A 58 -1.05 0.04 14.15
N THR A 59 0.26 0.14 14.33
CA THR A 59 1.04 -0.65 15.30
C THR A 59 0.54 -0.54 16.75
N THR A 60 -0.01 0.62 17.13
CA THR A 60 -0.53 0.86 18.49
C THR A 60 -1.95 0.35 18.70
N GLU A 61 -2.75 0.18 17.64
CA GLU A 61 -4.17 -0.19 17.72
C GLU A 61 -4.39 -1.69 17.41
N LEU A 62 -3.51 -2.28 16.58
CA LEU A 62 -3.56 -3.68 16.18
C LEU A 62 -2.21 -4.36 16.43
N THR A 63 -2.05 -4.96 17.60
CA THR A 63 -0.92 -5.83 17.95
C THR A 63 -1.28 -7.29 17.76
N PHE A 64 -0.30 -8.12 17.42
CA PHE A 64 -0.49 -9.57 17.26
C PHE A 64 0.33 -10.33 18.28
N THR A 65 -0.31 -11.26 18.99
CA THR A 65 0.39 -12.29 19.75
C THR A 65 1.06 -13.29 18.80
N SER A 66 2.04 -14.05 19.28
CA SER A 66 2.66 -15.12 18.49
C SER A 66 1.63 -16.15 18.00
N GLN A 67 0.62 -16.46 18.82
CA GLN A 67 -0.45 -17.37 18.43
C GLN A 67 -1.27 -16.78 17.27
N GLU A 68 -1.71 -15.52 17.37
CA GLU A 68 -2.42 -14.84 16.29
C GLU A 68 -1.57 -14.82 15.01
N ARG A 69 -0.30 -14.43 15.10
CA ARG A 69 0.63 -14.41 13.96
C ARG A 69 0.72 -15.76 13.23
N SER A 70 0.74 -16.87 13.97
CA SER A 70 0.86 -18.22 13.41
C SER A 70 -0.40 -18.71 12.68
N ILE A 71 -1.58 -18.27 13.12
CA ILE A 71 -2.85 -18.76 12.55
C ILE A 71 -3.30 -17.94 11.34
N LEU A 72 -2.84 -16.69 11.22
CA LEU A 72 -3.17 -15.81 10.10
C LEU A 72 -2.85 -16.47 8.74
N PRO A 73 -3.62 -16.14 7.69
CA PRO A 73 -3.20 -16.40 6.31
C PRO A 73 -1.91 -15.63 5.96
N PRO A 74 -1.26 -15.93 4.84
CA PRO A 74 -0.07 -15.21 4.40
C PRO A 74 -0.41 -13.73 4.12
N VAL A 75 -0.13 -12.86 5.09
CA VAL A 75 -0.36 -11.41 4.98
C VAL A 75 0.92 -10.59 5.19
N LEU A 76 1.05 -9.54 4.39
CA LEU A 76 1.96 -8.41 4.58
C LEU A 76 1.12 -7.17 4.89
N LEU A 77 1.24 -6.65 6.11
CA LEU A 77 0.54 -5.44 6.52
C LEU A 77 1.49 -4.25 6.47
N ILE A 78 1.19 -3.29 5.61
CA ILE A 78 1.91 -2.02 5.49
C ILE A 78 1.44 -1.08 6.61
N ASN A 79 2.40 -0.55 7.37
CA ASN A 79 2.10 0.42 8.40
C ASN A 79 1.43 1.67 7.80
N TYR A 80 0.50 2.28 8.54
CA TYR A 80 -0.22 3.47 8.12
C TYR A 80 0.68 4.65 7.73
N SER A 81 1.84 4.82 8.39
CA SER A 81 2.83 5.84 8.02
C SER A 81 3.79 5.38 6.91
N LEU A 82 3.71 4.13 6.48
CA LEU A 82 4.62 3.45 5.56
C LEU A 82 6.03 3.15 6.12
N HIS A 83 6.33 3.51 7.37
CA HIS A 83 7.66 3.32 7.99
C HIS A 83 7.92 1.89 8.53
N GLY A 84 7.18 0.89 8.07
CA GLY A 84 7.35 -0.47 8.55
C GLY A 84 6.22 -1.40 8.13
N PHE A 85 6.36 -2.66 8.49
CA PHE A 85 5.41 -3.69 8.09
C PHE A 85 5.32 -4.82 9.11
N PHE A 86 4.31 -5.65 8.95
CA PHE A 86 4.15 -6.90 9.67
C PHE A 86 4.01 -8.05 8.68
N LEU A 87 4.67 -9.17 8.97
CA LEU A 87 4.48 -10.44 8.27
C LEU A 87 3.87 -11.47 9.21
N SER A 88 2.79 -12.09 8.77
CA SER A 88 2.37 -13.38 9.36
C SER A 88 3.45 -14.45 9.17
N ASP A 89 3.45 -15.49 10.00
CA ASP A 89 4.45 -16.57 9.90
C ASP A 89 4.41 -17.25 8.53
N LYS A 90 3.22 -17.36 7.93
CA LYS A 90 3.02 -17.97 6.61
C LYS A 90 3.46 -17.06 5.45
N ALA A 91 3.54 -15.75 5.67
CA ALA A 91 4.02 -14.81 4.65
C ALA A 91 5.55 -14.81 4.51
N ILE A 92 6.27 -15.05 5.61
CA ILE A 92 7.75 -15.04 5.64
C ILE A 92 8.38 -15.87 4.51
N PRO A 93 8.04 -17.16 4.32
CA PRO A 93 8.67 -17.96 3.27
C PRO A 93 8.34 -17.45 1.86
N ILE A 94 7.15 -16.87 1.63
CA ILE A 94 6.77 -16.30 0.33
C ILE A 94 7.59 -15.04 0.07
N VAL A 95 7.63 -14.12 1.03
CA VAL A 95 8.37 -12.86 0.92
C VAL A 95 9.86 -13.13 0.72
N ALA A 96 10.43 -14.11 1.42
CA ALA A 96 11.84 -14.47 1.31
C ALA A 96 12.27 -14.93 -0.10
N THR A 97 11.33 -15.41 -0.94
CA THR A 97 11.67 -15.82 -2.32
C THR A 97 12.00 -14.66 -3.24
N ILE A 98 11.43 -13.48 -2.97
CA ILE A 98 11.63 -12.27 -3.80
C ILE A 98 12.51 -11.27 -3.06
N LEU A 99 12.31 -11.12 -1.75
CA LEU A 99 12.91 -10.08 -0.90
C LEU A 99 13.44 -10.68 0.41
N PRO A 100 14.55 -11.44 0.36
CA PRO A 100 15.08 -12.17 1.51
C PRO A 100 15.44 -11.26 2.70
N GLU A 101 16.03 -10.09 2.46
CA GLU A 101 16.40 -9.15 3.53
C GLU A 101 15.17 -8.61 4.27
N VAL A 102 14.08 -8.32 3.54
CA VAL A 102 12.80 -7.87 4.13
C VAL A 102 12.22 -8.96 5.02
N ALA A 103 12.28 -10.22 4.59
CA ALA A 103 11.80 -11.34 5.40
C ALA A 103 12.68 -11.59 6.65
N GLU A 104 14.00 -11.48 6.53
CA GLU A 104 14.95 -11.65 7.64
C GLU A 104 14.77 -10.59 8.74
N HIS A 105 14.47 -9.35 8.35
CA HIS A 105 14.32 -8.21 9.25
C HIS A 105 12.87 -7.84 9.59
N ALA A 106 11.93 -8.76 9.37
CA ALA A 106 10.49 -8.53 9.61
C ALA A 106 10.15 -8.16 11.07
N ASP A 107 10.98 -8.56 12.02
CA ASP A 107 10.83 -8.29 13.46
C ASP A 107 11.87 -7.28 13.99
N ASP A 108 12.56 -6.54 13.11
CA ASP A 108 13.53 -5.48 13.49
C ASP A 108 13.01 -4.08 13.08
N PRO A 109 12.26 -3.39 13.96
CA PRO A 109 11.73 -2.06 13.67
C PRO A 109 12.79 -1.02 13.35
N ARG A 110 14.01 -1.19 13.90
CA ARG A 110 15.11 -0.25 13.65
C ARG A 110 15.66 -0.43 12.25
N TRP A 111 15.81 -1.68 11.81
CA TRP A 111 16.18 -1.97 10.43
C TRP A 111 15.14 -1.42 9.47
N GLN A 112 13.85 -1.61 9.76
CA GLN A 112 12.76 -1.12 8.92
C GLN A 112 12.79 0.40 8.74
N GLU A 113 13.01 1.15 9.82
CA GLU A 113 13.10 2.61 9.75
C GLU A 113 14.30 3.10 8.93
N ILE A 114 15.41 2.36 8.95
CA ILE A 114 16.62 2.72 8.19
C ILE A 114 16.46 2.42 6.69
N HIS A 115 15.68 1.39 6.35
CA HIS A 115 15.55 0.85 4.98
C HIS A 115 14.14 1.08 4.38
N VAL A 116 13.51 2.21 4.72
CA VAL A 116 12.19 2.59 4.18
C VAL A 116 12.15 2.59 2.64
N PRO A 117 13.15 3.10 1.91
CA PRO A 117 13.14 3.06 0.44
C PRO A 117 13.08 1.64 -0.14
N GLU A 118 13.81 0.69 0.46
CA GLU A 118 13.82 -0.72 0.08
C GLU A 118 12.47 -1.37 0.37
N ILE A 119 11.87 -1.02 1.51
CA ILE A 119 10.53 -1.47 1.90
C ILE A 119 9.45 -0.94 0.94
N PHE A 120 9.58 0.29 0.43
CA PHE A 120 8.62 0.82 -0.55
C PHE A 120 8.69 0.03 -1.87
N SER A 121 9.91 -0.32 -2.30
CA SER A 121 10.10 -1.21 -3.44
C SER A 121 9.45 -2.57 -3.19
N ALA A 122 9.52 -3.07 -1.95
CA ALA A 122 8.90 -4.33 -1.54
C ALA A 122 7.37 -4.33 -1.69
N TYR A 123 6.70 -3.24 -1.29
CA TYR A 123 5.26 -3.11 -1.41
C TYR A 123 4.78 -3.20 -2.87
N CYS A 124 5.62 -2.73 -3.79
CA CYS A 124 5.35 -2.74 -5.22
C CYS A 124 5.65 -4.10 -5.87
N ALA A 125 6.59 -4.88 -5.33
CA ALA A 125 6.94 -6.19 -5.87
C ALA A 125 5.80 -7.22 -5.75
N PHE A 126 4.98 -7.12 -4.70
CA PHE A 126 3.87 -8.05 -4.44
C PHE A 126 2.49 -7.51 -4.78
N SER A 127 2.43 -6.32 -5.38
CA SER A 127 1.17 -5.65 -5.70
C SER A 127 1.13 -5.28 -7.17
N TYR A 128 -0.08 -5.12 -7.69
CA TYR A 128 -0.30 -4.80 -9.08
C TYR A 128 -1.28 -3.63 -9.23
N ALA A 129 -0.97 -2.76 -10.19
CA ALA A 129 -1.86 -1.75 -10.69
C ALA A 129 -1.91 -1.91 -12.22
N GLY A 130 -3.09 -2.20 -12.74
CA GLY A 130 -3.34 -2.31 -14.16
C GLY A 130 -3.86 -1.01 -14.74
N GLN A 131 -4.21 -1.06 -16.03
CA GLN A 131 -4.72 0.10 -16.76
C GLN A 131 -5.95 0.73 -16.09
N ASN A 132 -6.82 -0.07 -15.48
CA ASN A 132 -8.04 0.42 -14.85
C ASN A 132 -7.74 1.24 -13.59
N GLU A 133 -6.80 0.79 -12.77
CA GLU A 133 -6.39 1.50 -11.55
C GLU A 133 -5.71 2.82 -11.90
N PHE A 134 -4.84 2.82 -12.91
CA PHE A 134 -4.24 4.06 -13.42
C PHE A 134 -5.28 5.02 -13.99
N GLN A 135 -6.27 4.52 -14.73
CA GLN A 135 -7.36 5.36 -15.23
C GLN A 135 -8.16 5.98 -14.09
N ALA A 136 -8.49 5.19 -13.05
CA ALA A 136 -9.19 5.68 -11.87
C ALA A 136 -8.39 6.79 -11.13
N LEU A 137 -7.06 6.68 -11.07
CA LEU A 137 -6.21 7.75 -10.55
C LEU A 137 -6.36 9.03 -11.38
N LEU A 138 -6.22 8.93 -12.70
CA LEU A 138 -6.30 10.09 -13.61
C LEU A 138 -7.66 10.77 -13.53
N ASP A 139 -8.75 10.00 -13.53
CA ASP A 139 -10.12 10.52 -13.37
C ASP A 139 -10.24 11.25 -12.02
N GLY A 140 -9.67 10.69 -10.95
CA GLY A 140 -9.64 11.30 -9.62
C GLY A 140 -8.85 12.61 -9.56
N LEU A 141 -7.71 12.69 -10.24
CA LEU A 141 -6.90 13.92 -10.35
C LEU A 141 -7.66 15.01 -11.10
N GLU A 142 -8.35 14.67 -12.18
CA GLU A 142 -9.13 15.63 -12.96
C GLU A 142 -10.25 16.26 -12.14
N THR A 143 -10.95 15.47 -11.30
CA THR A 143 -11.97 16.02 -10.37
C THR A 143 -11.41 17.00 -9.34
N GLN A 144 -10.10 16.94 -9.07
CA GLN A 144 -9.37 17.85 -8.20
C GLN A 144 -8.77 19.06 -8.96
N GLY A 145 -9.01 19.16 -10.26
CA GLY A 145 -8.48 20.21 -11.11
C GLY A 145 -7.04 19.95 -11.59
N ILE A 146 -6.54 18.72 -11.50
CA ILE A 146 -5.21 18.31 -11.96
C ILE A 146 -5.36 17.54 -13.27
N GLY A 147 -4.84 18.09 -14.37
CA GLY A 147 -4.99 17.49 -15.70
C GLY A 147 -3.79 16.64 -16.12
N SER A 148 -2.68 16.73 -15.41
CA SER A 148 -1.48 15.94 -15.66
C SER A 148 -0.57 15.91 -14.44
N THR A 149 0.26 14.87 -14.35
CA THR A 149 1.21 14.69 -13.24
C THR A 149 2.48 14.02 -13.73
N ASP A 150 3.61 14.42 -13.17
CA ASP A 150 4.86 13.68 -13.26
C ASP A 150 4.86 12.52 -12.25
N ASP A 151 5.61 11.46 -12.57
CA ASP A 151 5.85 10.34 -11.66
C ASP A 151 7.34 10.26 -11.31
N MET A 152 7.64 10.67 -10.08
CA MET A 152 9.00 10.77 -9.56
C MET A 152 9.53 9.45 -9.00
N ALA A 153 8.68 8.43 -8.88
CA ALA A 153 9.10 7.10 -8.46
C ALA A 153 8.33 6.07 -9.28
N VAL A 154 8.77 5.83 -10.51
CA VAL A 154 8.21 4.76 -11.36
C VAL A 154 8.40 3.43 -10.66
N CYS A 155 7.37 2.98 -9.96
CA CYS A 155 7.29 1.66 -9.38
C CYS A 155 6.95 0.70 -10.51
N THR A 156 7.91 -0.07 -10.99
CA THR A 156 7.66 -1.13 -11.99
C THR A 156 6.98 -2.30 -11.29
N PRO A 157 5.68 -2.57 -11.53
CA PRO A 157 5.01 -3.72 -10.96
C PRO A 157 5.66 -5.00 -11.52
N GLY A 158 5.91 -5.99 -10.67
CA GLY A 158 6.48 -7.27 -11.12
C GLY A 158 7.99 -7.26 -11.41
N LEU A 159 8.76 -6.43 -10.71
CA LEU A 159 10.20 -6.70 -10.54
C LEU A 159 10.38 -7.87 -9.55
N ALA A 160 10.13 -9.07 -10.07
CA ALA A 160 10.71 -10.33 -9.66
C ALA A 160 11.12 -11.09 -10.93
#